data_AF-A0A1R2BBX5-F1
#
_entry.id   AF-A0A1R2BBX5-F1
#
_cell.length_a   1.000
_cell.length_b   1.000
_cell.length_c   1.000
_cell.angle_alpha   90.00
_cell.angle_beta   90.00
_cell.angle_gamma   90.00
#
_symmetry.space_group_name_H-M   'P 1'
#
loop_
_entity.id
_entity.type
_entity.pdbx_description
1 polymer ?
#
loop_
_entity_poly.entity_id
_entity_poly.type
_entity_poly.pdbx_seq_one_letter_code
_entity_poly.pdbx_strand_id
1 'polypeptide(L)'
;MLTCYYKDITNIECSWSGLDIDIIPHLLSSHNTLSYSTCPHNKIALELVLDLSVTGYRFIILTFIYNNDNYPILFLEYFDESTNIFRIAIKSYKAQGLFYTLSLQNDESKIEFSGFIENFKDNKIWRSQQCLQVHRNQLASFCYNDDEEFRYKVVVCINEDF
;
A
#
# COMPACT_ATOMS: atom_id res chain seq x y z
N MET A 1 -5.65 -0.06 -18.58
CA MET A 1 -6.00 -0.17 -17.15
C MET A 1 -5.65 -1.58 -16.74
N LEU A 2 -4.64 -1.77 -15.87
CA LEU A 2 -4.24 -3.09 -15.41
C LEU A 2 -5.04 -3.38 -14.13
N THR A 3 -6.00 -4.30 -14.21
CA THR A 3 -6.76 -4.74 -13.04
C THR A 3 -6.00 -5.92 -12.43
N CYS A 4 -5.47 -5.75 -11.22
CA CYS A 4 -4.83 -6.83 -10.47
C CYS A 4 -5.83 -7.35 -9.43
N TYR A 5 -6.32 -8.57 -9.62
CA TYR A 5 -7.20 -9.27 -8.69
C TYR A 5 -6.35 -10.07 -7.69
N TYR A 6 -6.62 -9.96 -6.38
CA TYR A 6 -5.80 -10.60 -5.33
C TYR A 6 -6.62 -11.37 -4.31
N LYS A 7 -6.13 -12.57 -3.94
CA LYS A 7 -6.96 -13.60 -3.30
C LYS A 7 -6.57 -14.11 -1.91
N ASP A 8 -5.42 -13.83 -1.31
CA ASP A 8 -5.11 -14.43 0.01
C ASP A 8 -4.32 -13.54 0.97
N ILE A 9 -4.76 -13.52 2.24
CA ILE A 9 -4.05 -12.89 3.35
C ILE A 9 -3.33 -14.00 4.12
N THR A 10 -1.99 -13.97 4.12
CA THR A 10 -1.16 -14.98 4.80
C THR A 10 -0.44 -14.39 6.00
N ASN A 11 -0.52 -15.07 7.15
CA ASN A 11 0.33 -14.78 8.29
C ASN A 11 1.76 -15.24 7.98
N ILE A 12 2.69 -14.29 7.89
CA ILE A 12 4.10 -14.54 7.58
C ILE A 12 4.91 -14.40 8.87
N GLU A 13 5.37 -15.53 9.41
CA GLU A 13 6.41 -15.52 10.45
C GLU A 13 7.78 -15.50 9.78
N CYS A 14 8.51 -14.40 9.93
CA CYS A 14 9.84 -14.23 9.34
C CYS A 14 10.84 -13.73 10.39
N SER A 15 11.95 -14.44 10.56
CA SER A 15 13.05 -14.07 11.45
C SER A 15 14.19 -13.36 10.73
N TRP A 16 13.94 -12.82 9.53
CA TRP A 16 14.97 -12.19 8.73
C TRP A 16 15.53 -10.93 9.40
N SER A 17 16.83 -10.72 9.22
CA SER A 17 17.55 -9.54 9.65
C SER A 17 18.55 -9.12 8.57
N GLY A 18 18.56 -7.85 8.20
CA GLY A 18 19.46 -7.31 7.19
C GLY A 18 19.37 -5.79 7.09
N LEU A 19 19.93 -5.23 6.02
CA LEU A 19 19.88 -3.79 5.76
C LEU A 19 18.54 -3.38 5.14
N ASP A 20 18.13 -2.12 5.32
CA ASP A 20 16.85 -1.62 4.80
C ASP A 20 16.73 -1.76 3.27
N ILE A 21 17.85 -1.63 2.56
CA ILE A 21 17.93 -1.81 1.11
C ILE A 21 17.58 -3.25 0.67
N ASP A 22 17.80 -4.22 1.56
CA ASP A 22 17.59 -5.64 1.30
C ASP A 22 16.18 -6.12 1.65
N ILE A 23 15.33 -5.27 2.25
CA ILE A 23 13.98 -5.66 2.67
C ILE A 23 13.13 -6.10 1.48
N ILE A 24 12.98 -5.27 0.44
CA ILE A 24 12.15 -5.63 -0.73
C ILE A 24 12.74 -6.84 -1.48
N PRO A 25 14.06 -6.91 -1.76
CA PRO A 25 14.68 -8.12 -2.32
C PRO A 25 14.42 -9.38 -1.49
N HIS A 26 14.51 -9.30 -0.17
CA HIS A 26 14.17 -10.41 0.73
C HIS A 26 12.69 -10.80 0.60
N LEU A 27 11.78 -9.82 0.65
CA LEU A 27 10.35 -10.06 0.53
C LEU A 27 10.01 -10.80 -0.77
N LEU A 28 10.55 -10.36 -1.90
CA LEU A 28 10.33 -10.98 -3.20
C LEU A 28 10.92 -12.41 -3.31
N SER A 29 12.09 -12.65 -2.71
CA SER A 29 12.80 -13.93 -2.85
C SER A 29 12.33 -15.00 -1.86
N SER A 30 11.84 -14.58 -0.68
CA SER A 30 11.55 -15.49 0.43
C SER A 30 10.06 -15.66 0.70
N HIS A 31 9.21 -14.73 0.21
CA HIS A 31 7.78 -14.73 0.46
C HIS A 31 7.02 -14.69 -0.87
N ASN A 32 7.01 -15.84 -1.56
CA ASN A 32 6.38 -16.01 -2.87
C ASN A 32 4.87 -15.75 -2.90
N THR A 33 4.23 -15.66 -1.73
CA THR A 33 2.81 -15.31 -1.59
C THR A 33 2.56 -13.80 -1.67
N LEU A 34 3.59 -12.96 -1.59
CA LEU A 34 3.42 -11.52 -1.65
C LEU A 34 3.10 -11.05 -3.06
N SER A 35 2.06 -10.23 -3.15
CA SER A 35 1.66 -9.53 -4.36
C SER A 35 2.76 -8.56 -4.81
N TYR A 36 3.16 -8.66 -6.07
CA TYR A 36 4.07 -7.71 -6.70
C TYR A 36 3.56 -7.27 -8.08
N SER A 37 3.77 -6.01 -8.41
CA SER A 37 3.44 -5.47 -9.73
C SER A 37 4.43 -4.39 -10.16
N THR A 38 4.63 -4.24 -11.47
CA THR A 38 5.49 -3.21 -12.05
C THR A 38 4.64 -2.24 -12.86
N CYS A 39 4.77 -0.94 -12.59
CA CYS A 39 4.08 0.12 -13.29
C CYS A 39 5.09 0.95 -14.09
N PRO A 40 4.95 1.05 -15.43
CA PRO A 40 5.78 1.94 -16.24
C PRO A 40 5.38 3.41 -16.09
N HIS A 41 4.29 3.69 -15.37
CA HIS A 41 3.78 5.02 -15.11
C HIS A 41 4.02 5.38 -13.64
N ASN A 42 4.05 6.67 -13.34
CA ASN A 42 4.11 7.17 -11.96
C ASN A 42 2.78 7.03 -11.19
N LYS A 43 1.76 6.41 -11.79
CA LYS A 43 0.41 6.28 -11.21
C LYS A 43 -0.17 4.90 -11.45
N ILE A 44 -0.68 4.28 -10.39
CA ILE A 44 -1.35 2.97 -10.42
C ILE A 44 -2.64 3.00 -9.60
N ALA A 45 -3.67 2.32 -10.09
CA ALA A 45 -4.87 2.04 -9.33
C ALA A 45 -4.81 0.59 -8.84
N LEU A 46 -4.97 0.41 -7.54
CA LEU A 46 -5.09 -0.87 -6.87
C LEU A 46 -6.56 -1.08 -6.54
N GLU A 47 -7.08 -2.23 -6.91
CA GLU A 47 -8.40 -2.70 -6.53
C GLU A 47 -8.21 -3.82 -5.53
N LEU A 48 -8.69 -3.62 -4.30
CA LEU A 48 -8.33 -4.44 -3.15
C LEU A 48 -9.58 -5.00 -2.49
N VAL A 49 -9.51 -6.28 -2.12
CA VAL A 49 -10.56 -6.94 -1.35
C VAL A 49 -10.50 -6.48 0.11
N LEU A 50 -11.65 -6.04 0.62
CA LEU A 50 -11.88 -5.73 2.02
C LEU A 50 -12.41 -6.97 2.74
N ASP A 51 -11.51 -7.67 3.42
CA ASP A 51 -11.90 -8.68 4.41
C ASP A 51 -11.95 -8.04 5.80
N LEU A 52 -13.17 -7.78 6.25
CA LEU A 52 -13.45 -7.16 7.54
C LEU A 52 -13.15 -8.05 8.75
N SER A 53 -12.90 -9.35 8.53
CA SER A 53 -12.50 -10.29 9.57
C SER A 53 -10.98 -10.30 9.79
N VAL A 54 -10.22 -9.76 8.85
CA VAL A 54 -8.77 -9.80 8.87
C VAL A 54 -8.18 -8.48 9.34
N THR A 55 -7.24 -8.58 10.27
CA THR A 55 -6.67 -7.45 10.99
C THR A 55 -5.14 -7.56 11.03
N GLY A 56 -4.46 -6.45 11.29
CA GLY A 56 -3.00 -6.38 11.17
C GLY A 56 -2.55 -5.84 9.81
N TYR A 57 -1.49 -6.43 9.25
CA TYR A 57 -0.77 -5.86 8.11
C TYR A 57 -1.07 -6.56 6.80
N ARG A 58 -1.17 -5.78 5.73
CA ARG A 58 -1.06 -6.25 4.34
C ARG A 58 0.09 -5.53 3.65
N PHE A 59 0.85 -6.28 2.85
CA PHE A 59 1.99 -5.77 2.11
C PHE A 59 1.80 -6.04 0.61
N ILE A 60 2.03 -5.02 -0.21
CA ILE A 60 2.08 -5.15 -1.68
C ILE A 60 3.35 -4.47 -2.16
N ILE A 61 4.11 -5.13 -3.03
CA ILE A 61 5.33 -4.58 -3.61
C ILE A 61 5.00 -3.97 -4.97
N LEU A 62 5.24 -2.68 -5.12
CA LEU A 62 5.01 -1.98 -6.40
C LEU A 62 6.33 -1.44 -6.89
N THR A 63 6.66 -1.67 -8.16
CA THR A 63 7.86 -1.10 -8.77
C THR A 63 7.47 -0.06 -9.80
N PHE A 64 7.82 1.19 -9.56
CA PHE A 64 7.63 2.28 -10.50
C PHE A 64 8.87 2.42 -11.38
N ILE A 65 8.70 2.48 -12.69
CA ILE A 65 9.80 2.75 -13.62
C ILE A 65 9.82 4.24 -13.93
N TYR A 66 10.92 4.90 -13.60
CA TYR A 66 11.09 6.33 -13.81
C TYR A 66 12.52 6.63 -14.24
N ASN A 67 12.72 7.43 -15.31
CA ASN A 67 14.04 7.71 -15.88
C ASN A 67 14.91 6.47 -16.16
N ASN A 68 14.29 5.38 -16.61
CA ASN A 68 14.90 4.04 -16.79
C ASN A 68 15.42 3.40 -15.48
N ASP A 69 15.05 3.95 -14.33
CA ASP A 69 15.37 3.45 -13.01
C ASP A 69 14.13 2.80 -12.37
N ASN A 70 14.34 1.68 -11.69
CA ASN A 70 13.29 1.00 -10.93
C ASN A 70 13.26 1.55 -9.49
N TYR A 71 12.07 1.98 -9.05
CA TYR A 71 11.79 2.44 -7.70
C TYR A 71 10.82 1.46 -7.04
N PRO A 72 11.35 0.40 -6.40
CA PRO A 72 10.53 -0.52 -5.64
C PRO A 72 10.03 0.17 -4.38
N ILE A 73 8.73 0.09 -4.15
CA ILE A 73 8.05 0.59 -2.96
C ILE A 73 7.26 -0.54 -2.30
N LEU A 74 7.09 -0.42 -0.99
CA LEU A 74 6.20 -1.25 -0.21
C LEU A 74 4.94 -0.45 0.10
N PHE A 75 3.83 -0.85 -0.51
CA PHE A 75 2.50 -0.41 -0.15
C PHE A 75 2.04 -1.19 1.09
N LEU A 76 1.66 -0.46 2.13
CA LEU A 76 1.41 -0.97 3.47
C LEU A 76 -0.01 -0.63 3.88
N GLU A 77 -0.81 -1.65 4.16
CA GLU A 77 -2.09 -1.48 4.83
C GLU A 77 -1.98 -1.97 6.26
N TYR A 78 -2.60 -1.25 7.19
CA TYR A 78 -2.72 -1.66 8.57
C TYR A 78 -4.13 -1.40 9.07
N PHE A 79 -4.79 -2.47 9.51
CA PHE A 79 -6.10 -2.38 10.15
C PHE A 79 -5.97 -2.55 11.66
N ASP A 80 -6.32 -1.50 12.39
CA ASP A 80 -6.28 -1.46 13.85
C ASP A 80 -7.65 -1.80 14.45
N GLU A 81 -7.78 -2.99 15.05
CA GLU A 81 -9.01 -3.43 15.71
C GLU A 81 -9.43 -2.52 16.86
N SER A 82 -8.46 -2.00 17.62
CA SER A 82 -8.73 -1.24 18.84
C SER A 82 -9.32 0.13 18.54
N THR A 83 -8.87 0.75 17.44
CA THR A 83 -9.31 2.09 17.03
C THR A 83 -10.28 2.09 15.86
N ASN A 84 -10.48 0.95 15.19
CA ASN A 84 -11.22 0.83 13.91
C ASN A 84 -10.69 1.79 12.83
N ILE A 85 -9.40 2.10 12.86
CA ILE A 85 -8.74 2.95 11.86
C ILE A 85 -7.97 2.08 10.88
N PHE A 86 -8.28 2.27 9.60
CA PHE A 86 -7.54 1.73 8.48
C PHE A 86 -6.47 2.74 8.05
N ARG A 87 -5.23 2.27 7.93
CA ARG A 87 -4.07 3.11 7.57
C ARG A 87 -3.42 2.58 6.32
N ILE A 88 -3.09 3.47 5.39
CA ILE A 88 -2.32 3.15 4.18
C ILE A 88 -1.09 4.03 4.12
N ALA A 89 0.07 3.42 3.96
CA ALA A 89 1.33 4.13 3.79
C ALA A 89 2.17 3.52 2.66
N ILE A 90 3.17 4.29 2.22
CA ILE A 90 4.19 3.83 1.28
C ILE A 90 5.54 3.97 1.95
N LYS A 91 6.36 2.92 1.82
CA LYS A 91 7.76 2.94 2.26
C LYS A 91 8.70 2.50 1.17
N SER A 92 9.87 3.11 1.11
CA SER A 92 10.93 2.66 0.21
C SER A 92 12.28 3.13 0.73
N TYR A 93 13.29 2.32 0.50
CA TYR A 93 14.67 2.76 0.65
C TYR A 93 15.12 3.61 -0.55
N LYS A 94 14.87 3.12 -1.79
CA LYS A 94 15.36 3.78 -3.02
C LYS A 94 14.54 5.01 -3.42
N ALA A 95 13.25 5.02 -3.10
CA ALA A 95 12.35 6.13 -3.42
C ALA A 95 12.16 7.10 -2.23
N GLN A 96 12.98 6.99 -1.18
CA GLN A 96 12.87 7.86 0.00
C GLN A 96 12.95 9.33 -0.41
N GLY A 97 12.05 10.15 0.15
CA GLY A 97 12.01 11.59 -0.13
C GLY A 97 11.33 11.97 -1.44
N LEU A 98 10.92 11.02 -2.28
CA LEU A 98 9.98 11.31 -3.36
C LEU A 98 8.61 11.64 -2.76
N PHE A 99 7.90 12.57 -3.39
CA PHE A 99 6.55 12.90 -2.96
C PHE A 99 5.55 11.92 -3.55
N TYR A 100 4.50 11.61 -2.79
CA TYR A 100 3.42 10.74 -3.26
C TYR A 100 2.06 11.23 -2.80
N THR A 101 1.04 10.78 -3.51
CA THR A 101 -0.37 10.93 -3.16
C THR A 101 -1.04 9.55 -3.13
N LEU A 102 -1.76 9.28 -2.04
CA LEU A 102 -2.70 8.17 -1.91
C LEU A 102 -4.12 8.73 -2.00
N SER A 103 -4.95 8.12 -2.83
CA SER A 103 -6.36 8.49 -2.96
C SER A 103 -7.24 7.25 -2.81
N LEU A 104 -8.08 7.22 -1.79
CA LEU A 104 -9.20 6.29 -1.70
C LEU A 104 -10.40 6.94 -2.38
N GLN A 105 -10.92 6.35 -3.44
CA GLN A 105 -11.92 7.00 -4.28
C GLN A 105 -12.97 6.03 -4.82
N ASN A 106 -14.22 6.50 -4.88
CA ASN A 106 -15.32 5.91 -5.64
C ASN A 106 -15.80 6.91 -6.70
N ASP A 107 -16.95 6.68 -7.32
CA ASP A 107 -17.47 7.56 -8.39
C ASP A 107 -17.94 8.92 -7.88
N GLU A 108 -18.26 9.03 -6.58
CA GLU A 108 -18.90 10.22 -6.00
C GLU A 108 -17.95 11.05 -5.11
N SER A 109 -16.91 10.43 -4.56
CA SER A 109 -16.11 10.97 -3.47
C SER A 109 -14.68 10.46 -3.50
N LYS A 110 -13.78 11.23 -2.86
CA LYS A 110 -12.38 10.85 -2.67
C LYS A 110 -11.86 11.35 -1.33
N ILE A 111 -10.98 10.56 -0.70
CA ILE A 111 -10.14 10.99 0.42
C ILE A 111 -8.70 10.86 -0.02
N GLU A 112 -7.93 11.92 0.16
CA GLU A 112 -6.55 12.00 -0.28
C GLU A 112 -5.60 12.27 0.88
N PHE A 113 -4.43 11.65 0.80
CA PHE A 113 -3.28 11.96 1.62
C PHE A 113 -2.10 12.19 0.70
N SER A 114 -1.27 13.18 1.02
CA SER A 114 -0.05 13.45 0.28
C SER A 114 1.10 13.70 1.25
N GLY A 115 2.28 13.19 0.92
CA GLY A 115 3.46 13.29 1.76
C GLY A 115 4.71 12.75 1.07
N PHE A 116 5.79 12.64 1.82
CA PHE A 116 7.05 12.10 1.31
C PHE A 116 7.18 10.62 1.68
N ILE A 117 7.75 9.83 0.76
CA ILE A 117 8.02 8.42 1.02
C ILE A 117 9.04 8.31 2.14
N GLU A 118 8.62 7.66 3.23
CA GLU A 118 9.47 7.37 4.39
C GLU A 118 10.32 6.11 4.14
N ASN A 119 11.44 6.00 4.86
CA ASN A 119 12.19 4.76 4.91
C ASN A 119 11.53 3.74 5.87
N PHE A 120 12.13 2.56 5.99
CA PHE A 120 11.62 1.50 6.86
C PHE A 120 11.80 1.77 8.37
N LYS A 121 12.77 2.61 8.75
CA LYS A 121 13.15 2.94 10.14
C LYS A 121 12.38 4.11 10.76
N ASP A 122 11.86 5.04 9.96
CA ASP A 122 11.36 6.34 10.44
C ASP A 122 10.24 6.19 11.48
N ASN A 123 9.15 5.49 11.14
CA ASN A 123 8.07 5.17 12.08
C ASN A 123 7.33 3.89 11.70
N LYS A 124 6.80 3.17 12.70
CA LYS A 124 5.85 2.09 12.43
C LYS A 124 4.50 2.70 12.02
N ILE A 125 3.83 2.13 11.00
CA ILE A 125 2.60 2.70 10.42
C ILE A 125 1.50 2.98 11.45
N TRP A 126 1.36 2.15 12.47
CA TRP A 126 0.36 2.30 13.53
C TRP A 126 0.57 3.51 14.45
N ARG A 127 1.77 4.14 14.41
CA ARG A 127 2.07 5.40 15.11
C ARG A 127 2.27 6.57 14.16
N SER A 128 2.36 6.33 12.85
CA SER A 128 2.70 7.36 11.89
C SER A 128 1.49 8.23 11.58
N GLN A 129 1.68 9.55 11.60
CA GLN A 129 0.73 10.51 11.02
C GLN A 129 0.99 10.71 9.52
N GLN A 130 2.09 10.16 8.98
CA GLN A 130 2.47 10.22 7.57
C GLN A 130 1.83 9.07 6.78
N CYS A 131 0.51 8.95 6.89
CA CYS A 131 -0.25 7.92 6.19
C CYS A 131 -1.69 8.38 5.93
N LEU A 132 -2.34 7.79 4.94
CA LEU A 132 -3.78 7.93 4.76
C LEU A 132 -4.48 7.19 5.89
N GLN A 133 -5.34 7.87 6.65
CA GLN A 133 -6.11 7.28 7.73
C GLN A 133 -7.61 7.40 7.42
N VAL A 134 -8.32 6.29 7.51
CA VAL A 134 -9.75 6.22 7.21
C VAL A 134 -10.42 5.39 8.30
N HIS A 135 -11.49 5.91 8.90
CA HIS A 135 -12.25 5.11 9.85
C HIS A 135 -12.99 3.98 9.10
N ARG A 136 -13.13 2.80 9.71
CA ARG A 136 -13.79 1.64 9.08
C ARG A 136 -15.15 1.96 8.45
N ASN A 137 -15.98 2.73 9.16
CA ASN A 137 -17.29 3.15 8.66
C ASN A 137 -17.21 4.06 7.42
N GLN A 138 -16.15 4.87 7.31
CA GLN A 138 -15.90 5.68 6.12
C GLN A 138 -15.35 4.81 4.99
N LEU A 139 -14.45 3.87 5.28
CA LEU A 139 -13.93 2.94 4.27
C LEU A 139 -15.07 2.20 3.56
N ALA A 140 -16.08 1.76 4.32
CA ALA A 140 -17.25 1.08 3.77
C ALA A 140 -18.01 1.90 2.70
N SER A 141 -18.02 3.24 2.77
CA SER A 141 -18.66 4.07 1.74
C SER A 141 -17.85 4.17 0.44
N PHE A 142 -16.57 3.82 0.46
CA PHE A 142 -15.72 3.72 -0.73
C PHE A 142 -15.72 2.33 -1.37
N CYS A 143 -16.39 1.38 -0.73
CA CYS A 143 -16.41 0.01 -1.19
C CYS A 143 -17.59 -0.26 -2.12
N TYR A 144 -17.43 -1.23 -3.00
CA TYR A 144 -18.46 -1.77 -3.87
C TYR A 144 -18.41 -3.30 -3.86
N ASN A 145 -19.48 -3.93 -4.34
CA ASN A 145 -19.56 -5.38 -4.45
C ASN A 145 -19.23 -5.80 -5.88
N ASP A 146 -18.29 -6.73 -6.05
CA ASP A 146 -17.89 -7.32 -7.32
C ASP A 146 -17.72 -8.83 -7.12
N ASP A 147 -18.53 -9.64 -7.80
CA ASP A 147 -18.53 -11.11 -7.70
C ASP A 147 -18.54 -11.65 -6.24
N GLU A 148 -19.43 -11.12 -5.40
CA GLU A 148 -19.57 -11.46 -3.97
C GLU A 148 -18.41 -10.98 -3.06
N GLU A 149 -17.41 -10.29 -3.62
CA GLU A 149 -16.32 -9.68 -2.88
C GLU A 149 -16.59 -8.19 -2.63
N PHE A 150 -16.33 -7.73 -1.41
CA PHE A 150 -16.39 -6.31 -1.08
C PHE A 150 -15.03 -5.68 -1.38
N ARG A 151 -14.97 -4.74 -2.31
CA ARG A 151 -13.73 -4.18 -2.83
C ARG A 151 -13.68 -2.67 -2.75
N TYR A 152 -12.48 -2.11 -2.71
CA TYR A 152 -12.25 -0.67 -2.76
C TYR A 152 -11.05 -0.35 -3.66
N LYS A 153 -11.01 0.90 -4.11
CA LYS A 153 -9.99 1.38 -5.03
C LYS A 153 -9.07 2.38 -4.36
N VAL A 154 -7.77 2.09 -4.37
CA VAL A 154 -6.71 2.99 -3.93
C VAL A 154 -5.87 3.39 -5.12
N VAL A 155 -5.72 4.68 -5.35
CA VAL A 155 -4.82 5.22 -6.37
C VAL A 155 -3.54 5.69 -5.71
N VAL A 156 -2.42 5.13 -6.15
CA VAL A 156 -1.08 5.53 -5.76
C VAL A 156 -0.48 6.37 -6.88
N CYS A 157 0.02 7.55 -6.55
CA CYS A 157 0.72 8.42 -7.48
C CYS A 157 2.04 8.88 -6.87
N ILE A 158 3.15 8.72 -7.60
CA ILE A 158 4.45 9.28 -7.25
C ILE A 158 4.59 10.59 -8.02
N ASN A 159 4.72 11.70 -7.31
CA ASN A 159 4.79 13.04 -7.91
C ASN A 159 6.26 13.47 -7.98
N GLU A 160 6.63 14.07 -9.11
CA GLU A 160 8.01 14.41 -9.42
C GLU A 160 8.39 15.83 -8.99
N ASP A 161 7.39 16.68 -8.71
CA ASP A 161 7.60 18.12 -8.52
C ASP A 161 7.10 18.59 -7.15
N PHE A 162 8.02 19.20 -6.39
CA PHE A 162 7.75 20.22 -5.36
C PHE A 162 8.57 21.46 -5.65
#